data_AF-A0A970MQY7-F1
#
_entry.id   AF-A0A970MQY7-F1
#
_cell.length_a   1.000
_cell.length_b   1.000
_cell.length_c   1.000
_cell.angle_alpha   90.00
_cell.angle_beta   90.00
_cell.angle_gamma   90.00
#
_symmetry.space_group_name_H-M   'P 1'
#
loop_
_entity.id
_entity.type
_entity.pdbx_description
1 polymer ?
#
loop_
_entity_poly.entity_id
_entity_poly.type
_entity_poly.pdbx_seq_one_letter_code
_entity_poly.pdbx_strand_id
1 'polypeptide(L)'
;MAREIKFSLIYRDMWQSSGKYVPRVDQLKKIAPVIVDMGCFARVETNGGAFEQVNLLFGENPNTAVREWVKPFNDAGIQTHMLERALNGLRMYPVPKDVRKLMFKVKKAQGVDIARSFCGLNDHRNLELSIKYAKEAGMISQAALSITHSEIHTVEYYMSVVDKLVEYGADEIAIKDMAGVGRPHTLGLLVKSIKDKYPHIIVQYHGHSGPGLSMASMMEVAKAGADYLDVAMEPLSWGMVHPDLLAVHSMLKDAGFKVADINMNAYMEARRLTQEFIDDFLGAFINPRNRHMTSLLIGSGLPGGMMGSMMADLQGVHDGINRYLRDNGQDELSVDDLLVKLFNEVQYIWPMLGNPPLVTPFSQYVKNIALMNVMNMVKGGKRFQMIDNNAWDMILGKIGTLPGTLAPEIVELAKVKGFEFTTDNPQDNYPDELDKYRQEMKENNWDLGQDDEELFELAMHDRQYRDYKSGVAKKRFEEELETARAATNVVASPSPKKVETKSALSSLQEKYPNANPIIVPIGGRIYWEADFEQKSVPMPVGTVVEEGDVVAYMMTFYGPETIVSNFNGKVVAVCADQGQLIEKGEALIMVE
;
A
#
# COMPACT_ATOMS: atom_id res chain seq x y z
N MET A 1 28.23 -8.65 21.66
CA MET A 1 27.80 -9.33 20.41
C MET A 1 26.91 -8.36 19.65
N ALA A 2 27.02 -8.29 18.32
CA ALA A 2 26.13 -7.48 17.49
C ALA A 2 24.68 -7.95 17.68
N ARG A 3 23.76 -7.00 17.82
CA ARG A 3 22.34 -7.31 18.01
C ARG A 3 21.73 -7.82 16.71
N GLU A 4 20.94 -8.88 16.79
CA GLU A 4 20.20 -9.40 15.65
C GLU A 4 18.88 -8.64 15.46
N ILE A 5 18.55 -8.30 14.21
CA ILE A 5 17.24 -7.81 13.79
C ILE A 5 16.69 -8.77 12.75
N LYS A 6 15.44 -9.20 12.92
CA LYS A 6 14.76 -10.14 12.01
C LYS A 6 13.80 -9.41 11.09
N PHE A 7 13.68 -9.87 9.85
CA PHE A 7 12.75 -9.29 8.88
C PHE A 7 11.42 -10.04 8.83
N SER A 8 10.36 -9.26 8.62
CA SER A 8 9.00 -9.70 8.37
C SER A 8 8.55 -9.15 7.03
N LEU A 9 8.30 -10.01 6.04
CA LEU A 9 7.77 -9.57 4.74
C LEU A 9 6.28 -9.32 4.88
N ILE A 10 5.84 -8.10 4.61
CA ILE A 10 4.41 -7.73 4.67
C ILE A 10 3.69 -7.89 3.32
N TYR A 11 3.75 -9.09 2.74
CA TYR A 11 3.26 -9.31 1.37
C TYR A 11 1.77 -9.01 1.21
N ARG A 12 0.94 -9.32 2.22
CA ARG A 12 -0.49 -8.95 2.23
C ARG A 12 -0.68 -7.42 2.15
N ASP A 13 -0.03 -6.67 3.03
CA ASP A 13 -0.16 -5.20 3.05
C ASP A 13 0.49 -4.51 1.86
N MET A 14 1.49 -5.12 1.20
CA MET A 14 2.06 -4.61 -0.05
C MET A 14 0.98 -4.42 -1.12
N TRP A 15 0.14 -5.43 -1.32
CA TRP A 15 -0.95 -5.37 -2.30
C TRP A 15 -2.08 -4.45 -1.85
N GLN A 16 -2.50 -4.56 -0.58
CA GLN A 16 -3.58 -3.72 -0.05
C GLN A 16 -3.25 -2.22 -0.04
N SER A 17 -1.99 -1.87 0.13
CA SER A 17 -1.53 -0.47 0.06
C SER A 17 -1.39 0.05 -1.37
N SER A 18 -1.21 -0.86 -2.33
CA SER A 18 -0.99 -0.51 -3.74
C SER A 18 -2.28 -0.41 -4.54
N GLY A 19 -3.24 -1.32 -4.30
CA GLY A 19 -4.47 -1.41 -5.08
C GLY A 19 -5.60 -2.13 -4.35
N LYS A 20 -6.68 -2.38 -5.10
CA LYS A 20 -7.92 -2.99 -4.56
C LYS A 20 -7.82 -4.49 -4.31
N TYR A 21 -7.14 -5.20 -5.22
CA TYR A 21 -7.10 -6.66 -5.27
C TYR A 21 -5.74 -7.21 -4.83
N VAL A 22 -5.70 -8.50 -4.51
CA VAL A 22 -4.49 -9.26 -4.08
C VAL A 22 -4.21 -10.42 -5.05
N PRO A 23 -3.03 -11.06 -5.03
CA PRO A 23 -2.77 -12.21 -5.87
C PRO A 23 -3.71 -13.37 -5.55
N ARG A 24 -4.13 -14.07 -6.61
CA ARG A 24 -4.93 -15.30 -6.48
C ARG A 24 -4.09 -16.45 -5.93
N VAL A 25 -4.74 -17.51 -5.47
CA VAL A 25 -4.06 -18.67 -4.88
C VAL A 25 -3.01 -19.30 -5.81
N ASP A 26 -3.25 -19.33 -7.13
CA ASP A 26 -2.29 -19.86 -8.10
C ASP A 26 -1.02 -19.00 -8.20
N GLN A 27 -1.14 -17.67 -8.07
CA GLN A 27 -0.03 -16.73 -8.03
C GLN A 27 0.72 -16.81 -6.70
N LEU A 28 0.00 -16.91 -5.58
CA LEU A 28 0.59 -17.09 -4.24
C LEU A 28 1.42 -18.37 -4.17
N LYS A 29 0.91 -19.49 -4.71
CA LYS A 29 1.65 -20.76 -4.78
C LYS A 29 2.95 -20.67 -5.57
N LYS A 30 2.99 -19.84 -6.63
CA LYS A 30 4.21 -19.63 -7.43
C LYS A 30 5.28 -18.87 -6.66
N ILE A 31 4.90 -17.82 -5.91
CA ILE A 31 5.88 -16.95 -5.25
C ILE A 31 6.33 -17.43 -3.87
N ALA A 32 5.51 -18.22 -3.16
CA ALA A 32 5.84 -18.74 -1.84
C ALA A 32 7.22 -19.42 -1.74
N PRO A 33 7.57 -20.41 -2.60
CA PRO A 33 8.89 -21.05 -2.54
C PRO A 33 10.02 -20.06 -2.80
N VAL A 34 9.82 -19.07 -3.66
CA VAL A 34 10.84 -18.07 -3.98
C VAL A 34 11.09 -17.15 -2.77
N ILE A 35 10.05 -16.79 -2.01
CA ILE A 35 10.21 -16.03 -0.76
C ILE A 35 10.94 -16.85 0.30
N VAL A 36 10.65 -18.16 0.40
CA VAL A 36 11.39 -19.07 1.29
C VAL A 36 12.87 -19.14 0.89
N ASP A 37 13.16 -19.34 -0.40
CA ASP A 37 14.53 -19.43 -0.96
C ASP A 37 15.33 -18.13 -0.82
N MET A 38 14.65 -16.99 -0.57
CA MET A 38 15.32 -15.73 -0.28
C MET A 38 16.13 -15.78 1.02
N GLY A 39 15.72 -16.62 1.98
CA GLY A 39 16.47 -16.98 3.18
C GLY A 39 16.58 -15.91 4.27
N CYS A 40 15.98 -14.73 4.08
CA CYS A 40 16.17 -13.59 4.97
C CYS A 40 14.97 -13.29 5.90
N PHE A 41 13.82 -13.89 5.65
CA PHE A 41 12.59 -13.62 6.41
C PHE A 41 12.38 -14.61 7.54
N ALA A 42 12.13 -14.09 8.73
CA ALA A 42 11.65 -14.88 9.87
C ALA A 42 10.12 -14.91 9.95
N ARG A 43 9.46 -13.94 9.29
CA ARG A 43 8.00 -13.78 9.27
C ARG A 43 7.49 -13.40 7.88
N VAL A 44 6.27 -13.82 7.57
CA VAL A 44 5.52 -13.33 6.40
C VAL A 44 4.09 -12.98 6.82
N GLU A 45 3.64 -11.77 6.48
CA GLU A 45 2.24 -11.39 6.63
C GLU A 45 1.43 -11.98 5.47
N THR A 46 0.44 -12.80 5.79
CA THR A 46 -0.22 -13.65 4.81
C THR A 46 -1.68 -13.31 4.56
N ASN A 47 -2.46 -13.04 5.61
CA ASN A 47 -3.91 -12.83 5.52
C ASN A 47 -4.40 -11.77 6.53
N GLY A 48 -5.71 -11.72 6.77
CA GLY A 48 -6.35 -10.64 7.51
C GLY A 48 -6.34 -9.32 6.73
N GLY A 49 -6.53 -8.20 7.43
CA GLY A 49 -6.68 -6.89 6.80
C GLY A 49 -7.95 -6.83 5.94
N ALA A 50 -7.78 -6.92 4.62
CA ALA A 50 -8.87 -7.07 3.65
C ALA A 50 -8.79 -8.38 2.84
N PHE A 51 -7.81 -9.25 3.10
CA PHE A 51 -7.49 -10.40 2.25
C PHE A 51 -8.70 -11.33 2.03
N GLU A 52 -9.36 -11.77 3.10
CA GLU A 52 -10.50 -12.69 3.03
C GLU A 52 -11.67 -12.06 2.27
N GLN A 53 -12.00 -10.80 2.61
CA GLN A 53 -13.05 -10.05 1.94
C GLN A 53 -12.76 -9.90 0.44
N VAL A 54 -11.50 -9.62 0.06
CA VAL A 54 -11.08 -9.47 -1.34
C VAL A 54 -11.17 -10.79 -2.11
N ASN A 55 -10.81 -11.92 -1.48
CA ASN A 55 -10.99 -13.24 -2.10
C ASN A 55 -12.47 -13.54 -2.38
N LEU A 56 -13.37 -13.22 -1.44
CA LEU A 56 -14.80 -13.34 -1.67
C LEU A 56 -15.30 -12.42 -2.80
N LEU A 57 -14.68 -11.24 -2.99
CA LEU A 57 -14.98 -10.35 -4.12
C LEU A 57 -14.54 -10.93 -5.47
N PHE A 58 -13.48 -11.76 -5.53
CA PHE A 58 -13.15 -12.54 -6.74
C PHE A 58 -14.22 -13.57 -7.08
N GLY A 59 -15.05 -13.95 -6.10
CA GLY A 59 -15.82 -15.18 -6.14
C GLY A 59 -14.95 -16.42 -5.88
N GLU A 60 -13.88 -16.27 -5.09
CA GLU A 60 -13.02 -17.36 -4.66
C GLU A 60 -13.19 -17.63 -3.15
N ASN A 61 -12.86 -18.85 -2.74
CA ASN A 61 -12.89 -19.23 -1.33
C ASN A 61 -11.59 -18.78 -0.64
N PRO A 62 -11.65 -17.85 0.33
CA PRO A 62 -10.47 -17.38 1.04
C PRO A 62 -9.73 -18.48 1.82
N ASN A 63 -10.44 -19.49 2.31
CA ASN A 63 -9.85 -20.53 3.15
C ASN A 63 -8.79 -21.35 2.41
N THR A 64 -9.09 -21.73 1.16
CA THR A 64 -8.13 -22.41 0.28
C THR A 64 -6.91 -21.54 0.04
N ALA A 65 -7.10 -20.24 -0.23
CA ALA A 65 -6.00 -19.32 -0.46
C ALA A 65 -5.09 -19.21 0.78
N VAL A 66 -5.66 -19.09 1.99
CA VAL A 66 -4.88 -19.04 3.22
C VAL A 66 -4.07 -20.31 3.44
N ARG A 67 -4.69 -21.50 3.36
CA ARG A 67 -3.99 -22.77 3.62
C ARG A 67 -2.82 -22.99 2.66
N GLU A 68 -3.05 -22.78 1.37
CA GLU A 68 -2.03 -22.95 0.33
C GLU A 68 -0.93 -21.91 0.42
N TRP A 69 -1.25 -20.68 0.84
CA TRP A 69 -0.29 -19.59 0.98
C TRP A 69 0.59 -19.73 2.23
N VAL A 70 0.01 -20.16 3.35
CA VAL A 70 0.71 -20.30 4.64
C VAL A 70 1.60 -21.54 4.68
N LYS A 71 1.16 -22.66 4.08
CA LYS A 71 1.82 -23.95 4.20
C LYS A 71 3.33 -23.94 3.87
N PRO A 72 3.80 -23.37 2.74
CA PRO A 72 5.22 -23.38 2.40
C PRO A 72 6.11 -22.67 3.42
N PHE A 73 5.60 -21.60 4.06
CA PHE A 73 6.33 -20.87 5.10
C PHE A 73 6.46 -21.71 6.37
N ASN A 74 5.37 -22.35 6.79
CA ASN A 74 5.38 -23.22 7.96
C ASN A 74 6.28 -24.44 7.76
N ASP A 75 6.24 -25.07 6.57
CA ASP A 75 7.12 -26.19 6.22
C ASP A 75 8.61 -25.78 6.27
N ALA A 76 8.91 -24.50 6.01
CA ALA A 76 10.25 -23.91 6.10
C ALA A 76 10.59 -23.34 7.49
N GLY A 77 9.68 -23.40 8.47
CA GLY A 77 9.86 -22.84 9.82
C GLY A 77 9.77 -21.31 9.90
N ILE A 78 9.21 -20.66 8.87
CA ILE A 78 8.95 -19.21 8.84
C ILE A 78 7.56 -18.95 9.43
N GLN A 79 7.46 -18.07 10.43
CA GLN A 79 6.19 -17.78 11.08
C GLN A 79 5.28 -16.94 10.19
N THR A 80 3.99 -17.27 10.14
CA THR A 80 3.01 -16.46 9.41
C THR A 80 2.17 -15.60 10.35
N HIS A 81 1.80 -14.41 9.90
CA HIS A 81 0.97 -13.50 10.71
C HIS A 81 -0.19 -12.88 9.93
N MET A 82 -1.25 -12.58 10.68
CA MET A 82 -2.47 -11.94 10.20
C MET A 82 -2.68 -10.59 10.88
N LEU A 83 -3.35 -9.65 10.20
CA LEU A 83 -3.83 -8.41 10.80
C LEU A 83 -5.34 -8.48 11.07
N GLU A 84 -5.75 -8.27 12.33
CA GLU A 84 -7.16 -8.22 12.72
C GLU A 84 -7.48 -6.99 13.58
N ARG A 85 -8.75 -6.57 13.59
CA ARG A 85 -9.22 -5.29 14.14
C ARG A 85 -9.98 -5.44 15.46
N ALA A 86 -9.45 -6.16 16.43
CA ALA A 86 -10.02 -6.26 17.77
C ALA A 86 -11.55 -6.49 17.72
N LEU A 87 -12.34 -5.52 18.18
CA LEU A 87 -13.81 -5.53 18.16
C LEU A 87 -14.42 -5.89 16.79
N ASN A 88 -13.79 -5.50 15.69
CA ASN A 88 -14.34 -5.66 14.34
C ASN A 88 -13.78 -6.87 13.58
N GLY A 89 -12.84 -7.64 14.15
CA GLY A 89 -12.23 -8.80 13.48
C GLY A 89 -11.71 -8.46 12.08
N LEU A 90 -12.25 -9.12 11.05
CA LEU A 90 -11.88 -8.93 9.64
C LEU A 90 -12.92 -8.17 8.80
N ARG A 91 -13.84 -7.43 9.45
CA ARG A 91 -14.86 -6.62 8.78
C ARG A 91 -14.87 -5.16 9.26
N MET A 92 -15.80 -4.36 8.75
CA MET A 92 -15.86 -2.91 9.00
C MET A 92 -16.71 -2.51 10.21
N TYR A 93 -17.39 -3.46 10.84
CA TYR A 93 -18.31 -3.25 11.95
C TYR A 93 -18.09 -4.32 13.03
N PRO A 94 -18.50 -4.06 14.28
CA PRO A 94 -18.24 -4.97 15.40
C PRO A 94 -18.72 -6.40 15.18
N VAL A 95 -18.00 -7.34 15.79
CA VAL A 95 -18.21 -8.79 15.66
C VAL A 95 -18.61 -9.38 17.03
N PRO A 96 -19.66 -10.22 17.08
CA PRO A 96 -20.00 -11.01 18.27
C PRO A 96 -18.83 -11.82 18.85
N LYS A 97 -18.87 -12.08 20.17
CA LYS A 97 -17.77 -12.75 20.90
C LYS A 97 -17.51 -14.15 20.35
N ASP A 98 -18.55 -14.94 20.12
CA ASP A 98 -18.48 -16.28 19.57
C ASP A 98 -17.86 -16.35 18.15
N VAL A 99 -18.21 -15.42 17.27
CA VAL A 99 -17.64 -15.33 15.91
C VAL A 99 -16.17 -14.92 15.98
N ARG A 100 -15.78 -13.97 16.85
CA ARG A 100 -14.36 -13.63 17.08
C ARG A 100 -13.58 -14.82 17.59
N LYS A 101 -14.14 -15.59 18.52
CA LYS A 101 -13.51 -16.79 19.05
C LYS A 101 -13.31 -17.87 17.97
N LEU A 102 -14.32 -18.08 17.11
CA LEU A 102 -14.21 -18.99 15.97
C LEU A 102 -13.11 -18.55 14.99
N MET A 103 -13.00 -17.25 14.70
CA MET A 103 -11.96 -16.70 13.81
C MET A 103 -10.56 -17.18 14.20
N PHE A 104 -10.16 -17.01 15.47
CA PHE A 104 -8.81 -17.42 15.90
C PHE A 104 -8.60 -18.93 15.80
N LYS A 105 -9.61 -19.73 16.14
CA LYS A 105 -9.57 -21.19 16.00
C LYS A 105 -9.35 -21.61 14.55
N VAL A 106 -10.12 -21.03 13.63
CA VAL A 106 -10.00 -21.28 12.17
C VAL A 106 -8.63 -20.86 11.67
N LYS A 107 -8.18 -19.64 11.99
CA LYS A 107 -6.90 -19.12 11.50
C LYS A 107 -5.71 -19.95 12.01
N LYS A 108 -5.76 -20.44 13.26
CA LYS A 108 -4.74 -21.40 13.72
C LYS A 108 -4.80 -22.73 12.95
N ALA A 109 -6.00 -23.28 12.72
CA ALA A 109 -6.17 -24.53 11.96
C ALA A 109 -5.71 -24.41 10.50
N GLN A 110 -5.75 -23.20 9.93
CA GLN A 110 -5.19 -22.86 8.63
C GLN A 110 -3.65 -22.75 8.62
N GLY A 111 -3.03 -22.73 9.79
CA GLY A 111 -1.59 -22.65 9.98
C GLY A 111 -1.07 -21.26 10.34
N VAL A 112 -1.92 -20.25 10.57
CA VAL A 112 -1.45 -18.92 10.96
C VAL A 112 -0.87 -18.97 12.37
N ASP A 113 0.32 -18.40 12.56
CA ASP A 113 1.01 -18.45 13.86
C ASP A 113 0.69 -17.27 14.76
N ILE A 114 0.65 -16.05 14.20
CA ILE A 114 0.59 -14.82 14.97
C ILE A 114 -0.68 -14.03 14.62
N ALA A 115 -1.42 -13.64 15.64
CA ALA A 115 -2.56 -12.73 15.54
C ALA A 115 -2.14 -11.31 15.90
N ARG A 116 -1.84 -10.47 14.90
CA ARG A 116 -1.61 -9.03 15.11
C ARG A 116 -2.95 -8.32 15.25
N SER A 117 -3.27 -7.96 16.49
CA SER A 117 -4.56 -7.42 16.89
C SER A 117 -4.43 -5.94 17.20
N PHE A 118 -5.20 -5.05 16.53
CA PHE A 118 -5.18 -3.62 16.84
C PHE A 118 -6.58 -3.06 17.12
N CYS A 119 -6.65 -2.07 18.01
CA CYS A 119 -7.81 -1.19 18.16
C CYS A 119 -7.46 0.18 17.59
N GLY A 120 -8.29 0.72 16.71
CA GLY A 120 -8.02 2.02 16.11
C GLY A 120 -8.12 3.21 17.07
N LEU A 121 -8.77 3.04 18.24
CA LEU A 121 -8.76 4.04 19.33
C LEU A 121 -7.66 3.78 20.37
N ASN A 122 -6.90 2.68 20.25
CA ASN A 122 -6.05 2.14 21.31
C ASN A 122 -6.79 1.86 22.63
N ASP A 123 -8.12 1.67 22.60
CA ASP A 123 -8.88 1.19 23.75
C ASP A 123 -8.50 -0.27 24.04
N HIS A 124 -7.74 -0.49 25.11
CA HIS A 124 -7.23 -1.80 25.48
C HIS A 124 -8.35 -2.82 25.74
N ARG A 125 -9.57 -2.39 26.12
CA ARG A 125 -10.70 -3.28 26.39
C ARG A 125 -11.16 -4.02 25.13
N ASN A 126 -11.06 -3.37 23.98
CA ASN A 126 -11.37 -4.00 22.69
C ASN A 126 -10.37 -5.11 22.32
N LEU A 127 -9.12 -4.97 22.77
CA LEU A 127 -8.01 -5.91 22.51
C LEU A 127 -8.01 -7.13 23.42
N GLU A 128 -8.59 -7.02 24.62
CA GLU A 128 -8.57 -8.07 25.64
C GLU A 128 -9.03 -9.43 25.10
N LEU A 129 -10.17 -9.48 24.40
CA LEU A 129 -10.68 -10.73 23.85
C LEU A 129 -9.84 -11.26 22.69
N SER A 130 -9.26 -10.40 21.86
CA SER A 130 -8.34 -10.86 20.81
C SER A 130 -7.11 -11.52 21.41
N ILE A 131 -6.56 -10.96 22.50
CA ILE A 131 -5.43 -11.55 23.22
C ILE A 131 -5.81 -12.92 23.78
N LYS A 132 -6.92 -12.99 24.51
CA LYS A 132 -7.38 -14.24 25.15
C LYS A 132 -7.71 -15.32 24.14
N TYR A 133 -8.47 -15.00 23.08
CA TYR A 133 -8.91 -15.99 22.10
C TYR A 133 -7.79 -16.43 21.15
N ALA A 134 -6.85 -15.56 20.79
CA ALA A 134 -5.66 -15.96 20.04
C ALA A 134 -4.84 -17.00 20.81
N LYS A 135 -4.60 -16.75 22.11
CA LYS A 135 -3.87 -17.68 22.98
C LYS A 135 -4.64 -18.99 23.20
N GLU A 136 -5.96 -18.90 23.43
CA GLU A 136 -6.82 -20.08 23.55
C GLU A 136 -6.76 -20.96 22.30
N ALA A 137 -6.71 -20.35 21.11
CA ALA A 137 -6.55 -21.06 19.85
C ALA A 137 -5.14 -21.65 19.65
N GLY A 138 -4.13 -21.25 20.43
CA GLY A 138 -2.74 -21.66 20.27
C GLY A 138 -1.92 -20.78 19.31
N MET A 139 -2.37 -19.55 19.06
CA MET A 139 -1.63 -18.52 18.33
C MET A 139 -0.79 -17.66 19.27
N ILE A 140 0.23 -17.01 18.72
CA ILE A 140 0.97 -15.95 19.40
C ILE A 140 0.12 -14.68 19.36
N SER A 141 -0.18 -14.12 20.53
CA SER A 141 -0.92 -12.87 20.62
C SER A 141 0.03 -11.67 20.48
N GLN A 142 -0.03 -10.98 19.34
CA GLN A 142 0.69 -9.73 19.12
C GLN A 142 -0.29 -8.56 19.18
N ALA A 143 -0.26 -7.78 20.26
CA ALA A 143 -1.10 -6.60 20.39
C ALA A 143 -0.43 -5.38 19.76
N ALA A 144 -1.14 -4.65 18.91
CA ALA A 144 -0.62 -3.51 18.16
C ALA A 144 -1.09 -2.17 18.73
N LEU A 145 -0.13 -1.26 18.92
CA LEU A 145 -0.36 0.15 19.21
C LEU A 145 -0.57 0.90 17.89
N SER A 146 -1.73 1.48 17.69
CA SER A 146 -2.02 2.38 16.55
C SER A 146 -1.30 3.71 16.78
N ILE A 147 -0.18 3.94 16.09
CA ILE A 147 0.68 5.09 16.31
C ILE A 147 0.15 6.32 15.59
N THR A 148 0.06 7.42 16.32
CA THR A 148 -0.14 8.77 15.80
C THR A 148 0.68 9.77 16.63
N HIS A 149 0.61 11.06 16.28
CA HIS A 149 1.37 12.12 16.94
C HIS A 149 0.48 13.33 17.26
N SER A 150 0.29 13.57 18.55
CA SER A 150 -0.24 14.82 19.10
C SER A 150 0.29 15.03 20.52
N GLU A 151 -0.10 16.13 21.17
CA GLU A 151 0.34 16.47 22.53
C GLU A 151 -0.01 15.40 23.57
N ILE A 152 -1.08 14.62 23.36
CA ILE A 152 -1.50 13.58 24.31
C ILE A 152 -0.89 12.20 24.01
N HIS A 153 -0.39 11.97 22.80
CA HIS A 153 0.15 10.67 22.38
C HIS A 153 1.64 10.57 22.76
N THR A 154 1.91 10.61 24.06
CA THR A 154 3.26 10.53 24.62
C THR A 154 3.69 9.08 24.84
N VAL A 155 4.95 8.87 25.21
CA VAL A 155 5.45 7.53 25.59
C VAL A 155 4.65 6.98 26.78
N GLU A 156 4.32 7.84 27.76
CA GLU A 156 3.53 7.48 28.94
C GLU A 156 2.12 7.01 28.56
N TYR A 157 1.48 7.71 27.62
CA TYR A 157 0.18 7.29 27.09
C TYR A 157 0.26 5.88 26.51
N TYR A 158 1.20 5.63 25.59
CA TYR A 158 1.35 4.32 24.97
C TYR A 158 1.75 3.23 25.98
N MET A 159 2.61 3.56 26.96
CA MET A 159 2.98 2.62 28.03
C MET A 159 1.78 2.27 28.92
N SER A 160 0.84 3.19 29.16
CA SER A 160 -0.39 2.87 29.90
C SER A 160 -1.25 1.82 29.18
N VAL A 161 -1.26 1.84 27.85
CA VAL A 161 -1.91 0.83 27.02
C VAL A 161 -1.11 -0.48 27.09
N VAL A 162 0.22 -0.43 26.89
CA VAL A 162 1.09 -1.62 26.97
C VAL A 162 0.93 -2.35 28.30
N ASP A 163 0.88 -1.64 29.42
CA ASP A 163 0.70 -2.22 30.75
C ASP A 163 -0.56 -3.08 30.82
N LYS A 164 -1.67 -2.60 30.23
CA LYS A 164 -2.92 -3.35 30.15
C LYS A 164 -2.84 -4.55 29.21
N LEU A 165 -2.18 -4.40 28.06
CA LEU A 165 -2.00 -5.49 27.10
C LEU A 165 -1.16 -6.64 27.69
N VAL A 166 -0.10 -6.31 28.45
CA VAL A 166 0.71 -7.28 29.18
C VAL A 166 -0.09 -7.91 30.32
N GLU A 167 -0.90 -7.13 31.06
CA GLU A 167 -1.82 -7.66 32.09
C GLU A 167 -2.81 -8.69 31.50
N TYR A 168 -3.31 -8.46 30.29
CA TYR A 168 -4.16 -9.42 29.57
C TYR A 168 -3.41 -10.63 29.01
N GLY A 169 -2.07 -10.59 29.00
CA GLY A 169 -1.21 -11.68 28.59
C GLY A 169 -0.76 -11.64 27.13
N ALA A 170 -0.66 -10.46 26.50
CA ALA A 170 -0.07 -10.33 25.17
C ALA A 170 1.36 -10.91 25.15
N ASP A 171 1.69 -11.70 24.13
CA ASP A 171 3.01 -12.31 23.96
C ASP A 171 4.00 -11.34 23.32
N GLU A 172 3.50 -10.48 22.44
CA GLU A 172 4.28 -9.51 21.68
C GLU A 172 3.57 -8.17 21.55
N ILE A 173 4.34 -7.11 21.32
CA ILE A 173 3.84 -5.76 21.04
C ILE A 173 4.29 -5.31 19.65
N ALA A 174 3.33 -4.89 18.82
CA ALA A 174 3.61 -4.25 17.55
C ALA A 174 3.44 -2.73 17.65
N ILE A 175 4.44 -1.98 17.17
CA ILE A 175 4.38 -0.54 16.98
C ILE A 175 3.85 -0.30 15.56
N LYS A 176 2.53 -0.09 15.43
CA LYS A 176 1.85 0.03 14.14
C LYS A 176 1.69 1.49 13.72
N ASP A 177 2.66 1.99 12.98
CA ASP A 177 2.67 3.31 12.33
C ASP A 177 2.01 3.27 10.94
N MET A 178 0.68 3.08 10.97
CA MET A 178 -0.14 2.88 9.77
C MET A 178 -0.13 4.05 8.79
N ALA A 179 0.16 5.27 9.26
CA ALA A 179 0.24 6.45 8.42
C ALA A 179 1.69 6.84 8.09
N GLY A 180 2.70 6.24 8.74
CA GLY A 180 4.10 6.61 8.60
C GLY A 180 4.44 7.98 9.21
N VAL A 181 3.63 8.44 10.17
CA VAL A 181 3.73 9.78 10.79
C VAL A 181 4.38 9.75 12.17
N GLY A 182 4.61 8.56 12.73
CA GLY A 182 5.29 8.39 13.99
C GLY A 182 6.66 9.07 13.99
N ARG A 183 6.98 9.77 15.09
CA ARG A 183 8.24 10.50 15.22
C ARG A 183 9.37 9.53 15.55
N PRO A 184 10.45 9.44 14.74
CA PRO A 184 11.50 8.44 14.94
C PRO A 184 12.04 8.40 16.37
N HIS A 185 12.37 9.57 16.94
CA HIS A 185 12.87 9.68 18.30
C HIS A 185 11.89 9.15 19.36
N THR A 186 10.61 9.56 19.29
CA THR A 186 9.57 9.11 20.22
C THR A 186 9.33 7.60 20.12
N LEU A 187 9.37 7.05 18.90
CA LEU A 187 9.23 5.61 18.70
C LEU A 187 10.41 4.84 19.30
N GLY A 188 11.64 5.34 19.15
CA GLY A 188 12.81 4.80 19.84
C GLY A 188 12.64 4.81 21.36
N LEU A 189 12.19 5.92 21.95
CA LEU A 189 11.93 6.01 23.38
C LEU A 189 10.82 5.05 23.85
N LEU A 190 9.76 4.90 23.07
CA LEU A 190 8.67 3.96 23.38
C LEU A 190 9.18 2.52 23.38
N VAL A 191 9.89 2.11 22.33
CA VAL A 191 10.46 0.76 22.25
C VAL A 191 11.44 0.51 23.39
N LYS A 192 12.29 1.48 23.72
CA LYS A 192 13.19 1.39 24.88
C LYS A 192 12.40 1.21 26.19
N SER A 193 11.34 1.99 26.39
CA SER A 193 10.50 1.92 27.60
C SER A 193 9.81 0.56 27.74
N ILE A 194 9.34 -0.02 26.63
CA ILE A 194 8.77 -1.38 26.60
C ILE A 194 9.85 -2.39 27.00
N LYS A 195 11.04 -2.35 26.40
CA LYS A 195 12.11 -3.32 26.71
C LYS A 195 12.69 -3.15 28.11
N ASP A 196 12.74 -1.93 28.65
CA ASP A 196 13.24 -1.67 30.00
C ASP A 196 12.25 -2.23 31.06
N LYS A 197 10.94 -2.08 30.85
CA LYS A 197 9.90 -2.56 31.79
C LYS A 197 9.54 -4.03 31.59
N TYR A 198 9.48 -4.48 30.34
CA TYR A 198 9.07 -5.82 29.92
C TYR A 198 10.11 -6.44 28.98
N PRO A 199 11.32 -6.79 29.45
CA PRO A 199 12.43 -7.22 28.60
C PRO A 199 12.15 -8.51 27.80
N HIS A 200 11.22 -9.34 28.26
CA HIS A 200 10.80 -10.58 27.62
C HIS A 200 9.81 -10.37 26.47
N ILE A 201 9.16 -9.20 26.39
CA ILE A 201 8.20 -8.91 25.31
C ILE A 201 8.97 -8.66 24.01
N ILE A 202 8.57 -9.40 22.98
CA ILE A 202 9.05 -9.18 21.61
C ILE A 202 8.39 -7.92 21.06
N VAL A 203 9.20 -7.06 20.43
CA VAL A 203 8.72 -5.82 19.82
C VAL A 203 8.94 -5.86 18.30
N GLN A 204 7.87 -5.62 17.55
CA GLN A 204 7.89 -5.52 16.09
C GLN A 204 7.49 -4.12 15.62
N TYR A 205 8.24 -3.52 14.70
CA TYR A 205 7.86 -2.24 14.09
C TYR A 205 7.24 -2.44 12.71
N HIS A 206 6.16 -1.72 12.47
CA HIS A 206 5.42 -1.67 11.21
C HIS A 206 5.20 -0.21 10.84
N GLY A 207 5.70 0.25 9.68
CA GLY A 207 5.63 1.67 9.33
C GLY A 207 5.65 1.93 7.83
N HIS A 208 4.65 2.68 7.36
CA HIS A 208 4.52 3.04 5.95
C HIS A 208 5.51 4.12 5.53
N SER A 209 5.91 4.10 4.26
CA SER A 209 6.87 5.06 3.67
C SER A 209 6.26 6.39 3.26
N GLY A 210 4.93 6.53 3.23
CA GLY A 210 4.23 7.64 2.59
C GLY A 210 4.81 9.02 2.97
N PRO A 211 4.91 9.35 4.26
CA PRO A 211 5.45 10.65 4.70
C PRO A 211 6.98 10.76 4.71
N GLY A 212 7.70 9.63 4.64
CA GLY A 212 9.16 9.56 4.58
C GLY A 212 9.92 9.42 5.89
N LEU A 213 9.24 9.14 7.01
CA LEU A 213 9.89 8.98 8.32
C LEU A 213 10.31 7.54 8.64
N SER A 214 9.72 6.54 7.98
CA SER A 214 9.84 5.12 8.35
C SER A 214 11.27 4.58 8.38
N MET A 215 12.16 4.97 7.47
CA MET A 215 13.57 4.55 7.50
C MET A 215 14.29 5.01 8.78
N ALA A 216 14.09 6.27 9.17
CA ALA A 216 14.64 6.81 10.41
C ALA A 216 14.01 6.14 11.63
N SER A 217 12.69 5.92 11.60
CA SER A 217 11.97 5.20 12.65
C SER A 217 12.50 3.78 12.84
N MET A 218 12.72 3.03 11.74
CA MET A 218 13.29 1.68 11.77
C MET A 218 14.68 1.64 12.42
N MET A 219 15.54 2.62 12.12
CA MET A 219 16.84 2.74 12.76
C MET A 219 16.72 3.01 14.27
N GLU A 220 15.89 3.97 14.67
CA GLU A 220 15.73 4.34 16.08
C GLU A 220 15.12 3.20 16.91
N VAL A 221 14.11 2.50 16.40
CA VAL A 221 13.52 1.35 17.11
C VAL A 221 14.48 0.15 17.16
N ALA A 222 15.28 -0.09 16.11
CA ALA A 222 16.30 -1.14 16.11
C ALA A 222 17.37 -0.89 17.18
N LYS A 223 17.88 0.35 17.27
CA LYS A 223 18.80 0.78 18.35
C LYS A 223 18.16 0.61 19.73
N ALA A 224 16.88 0.95 19.85
CA ALA A 224 16.19 0.95 21.12
C ALA A 224 15.85 -0.42 21.68
N GLY A 225 15.55 -1.42 20.84
CA GLY A 225 14.86 -2.57 21.40
C GLY A 225 14.09 -3.48 20.47
N ALA A 226 13.86 -3.10 19.22
CA ALA A 226 13.03 -3.91 18.33
C ALA A 226 13.71 -5.26 18.00
N ASP A 227 12.89 -6.28 17.86
CA ASP A 227 13.28 -7.64 17.52
C ASP A 227 12.98 -7.92 16.04
N TYR A 228 11.88 -7.37 15.52
CA TYR A 228 11.44 -7.52 14.14
C TYR A 228 11.15 -6.17 13.48
N LEU A 229 11.47 -6.06 12.18
CA LEU A 229 11.03 -4.96 11.32
C LEU A 229 10.23 -5.50 10.14
N ASP A 230 9.06 -4.91 9.91
CA ASP A 230 8.29 -5.14 8.69
C ASP A 230 8.96 -4.44 7.50
N VAL A 231 9.11 -5.14 6.39
CA VAL A 231 9.70 -4.63 5.15
C VAL A 231 8.88 -5.08 3.94
N ALA A 232 8.92 -4.28 2.88
CA ALA A 232 8.38 -4.61 1.56
C ALA A 232 9.52 -4.93 0.58
N MET A 233 9.17 -5.27 -0.65
CA MET A 233 10.12 -5.51 -1.74
C MET A 233 9.60 -4.94 -3.06
N GLU A 234 10.50 -4.59 -3.96
CA GLU A 234 10.14 -4.17 -5.32
C GLU A 234 9.33 -5.25 -6.07
N PRO A 235 8.42 -4.86 -6.99
CA PRO A 235 8.09 -3.48 -7.40
C PRO A 235 7.04 -2.77 -6.51
N LEU A 236 6.67 -3.34 -5.36
CA LEU A 236 5.65 -2.82 -4.45
C LEU A 236 6.26 -2.43 -3.09
N SER A 237 7.36 -1.67 -3.11
CA SER A 237 7.94 -0.98 -1.96
C SER A 237 7.84 0.54 -2.17
N TRP A 238 8.08 1.30 -1.10
CA TRP A 238 8.01 2.77 -1.08
C TRP A 238 6.61 3.36 -1.32
N GLY A 239 6.55 4.69 -1.47
CA GLY A 239 5.29 5.42 -1.61
C GLY A 239 4.36 5.14 -0.43
N MET A 240 3.12 4.80 -0.70
CA MET A 240 2.10 4.46 0.29
C MET A 240 2.27 3.06 0.92
N VAL A 241 3.27 2.29 0.46
CA VAL A 241 3.62 0.97 0.99
C VAL A 241 4.64 1.14 2.13
N HIS A 242 5.71 0.34 2.17
CA HIS A 242 6.67 0.27 3.27
C HIS A 242 8.11 0.30 2.75
N PRO A 243 9.11 0.52 3.61
CA PRO A 243 10.52 0.51 3.22
C PRO A 243 10.94 -0.78 2.54
N ASP A 244 11.81 -0.65 1.54
CA ASP A 244 12.34 -1.79 0.80
C ASP A 244 13.37 -2.59 1.61
N LEU A 245 13.28 -3.92 1.52
CA LEU A 245 14.16 -4.88 2.15
C LEU A 245 15.64 -4.53 1.94
N LEU A 246 16.07 -4.25 0.70
CA LEU A 246 17.49 -4.04 0.39
C LEU A 246 18.03 -2.77 1.05
N ALA A 247 17.21 -1.71 1.10
CA ALA A 247 17.58 -0.45 1.73
C ALA A 247 17.67 -0.61 3.26
N VAL A 248 16.67 -1.24 3.89
CA VAL A 248 16.67 -1.48 5.34
C VAL A 248 17.82 -2.41 5.73
N HIS A 249 18.04 -3.48 4.98
CA HIS A 249 19.14 -4.42 5.21
C HIS A 249 20.51 -3.73 5.12
N SER A 250 20.74 -2.91 4.10
CA SER A 250 22.00 -2.17 3.92
C SER A 250 22.23 -1.17 5.07
N MET A 251 21.19 -0.43 5.44
CA MET A 251 21.20 0.52 6.56
C MET A 251 21.56 -0.18 7.89
N LEU A 252 20.97 -1.34 8.17
CA LEU A 252 21.22 -2.07 9.41
C LEU A 252 22.61 -2.72 9.44
N LYS A 253 23.09 -3.27 8.31
CA LYS A 253 24.45 -3.80 8.22
C LYS A 253 25.50 -2.72 8.46
N ASP A 254 25.34 -1.56 7.83
CA ASP A 254 26.23 -0.40 8.03
C ASP A 254 26.27 0.03 9.51
N ALA A 255 25.10 0.07 10.16
CA ALA A 255 24.99 0.38 11.58
C ALA A 255 25.47 -0.75 12.53
N GLY A 256 26.00 -1.85 12.00
CA GLY A 256 26.61 -2.94 12.79
C GLY A 256 25.63 -3.96 13.37
N PHE A 257 24.37 -4.00 12.90
CA PHE A 257 23.43 -5.05 13.27
C PHE A 257 23.70 -6.35 12.53
N LYS A 258 23.36 -7.48 13.16
CA LYS A 258 23.32 -8.78 12.50
C LYS A 258 21.95 -8.94 11.84
N VAL A 259 21.94 -9.13 10.52
CA VAL A 259 20.74 -9.43 9.73
C VAL A 259 21.06 -10.58 8.79
N ALA A 260 20.05 -11.39 8.45
CA ALA A 260 20.22 -12.51 7.54
C ALA A 260 20.60 -12.04 6.13
N ASP A 261 21.48 -12.80 5.47
CA ASP A 261 21.86 -12.53 4.09
C ASP A 261 20.69 -12.77 3.13
N ILE A 262 20.69 -12.06 2.01
CA ILE A 262 19.62 -12.10 1.01
C ILE A 262 20.13 -12.88 -0.20
N ASN A 263 19.41 -13.94 -0.57
CA ASN A 263 19.63 -14.59 -1.86
C ASN A 263 19.07 -13.71 -2.98
N MET A 264 19.96 -12.99 -3.67
CA MET A 264 19.59 -12.03 -4.71
C MET A 264 18.93 -12.67 -5.94
N ASN A 265 19.23 -13.94 -6.25
CA ASN A 265 18.55 -14.62 -7.37
C ASN A 265 17.07 -14.85 -7.03
N ALA A 266 16.78 -15.29 -5.81
CA ALA A 266 15.41 -15.43 -5.32
C ALA A 266 14.70 -14.07 -5.22
N TYR A 267 15.38 -13.02 -4.74
CA TYR A 267 14.84 -11.66 -4.75
C TYR A 267 14.42 -11.20 -6.16
N MET A 268 15.30 -11.38 -7.15
CA MET A 268 15.03 -10.98 -8.52
C MET A 268 13.89 -11.79 -9.15
N GLU A 269 13.77 -13.07 -8.83
CA GLU A 269 12.64 -13.88 -9.29
C GLU A 269 11.33 -13.49 -8.62
N ALA A 270 11.34 -13.22 -7.30
CA ALA A 270 10.15 -12.75 -6.58
C ALA A 270 9.69 -11.38 -7.11
N ARG A 271 10.63 -10.50 -7.45
CA ARG A 271 10.37 -9.22 -8.13
C ARG A 271 9.75 -9.43 -9.51
N ARG A 272 10.30 -10.35 -10.32
CA ARG A 272 9.78 -10.70 -11.65
C ARG A 272 8.35 -11.24 -11.57
N LEU A 273 8.08 -12.18 -10.66
CA LEU A 273 6.75 -12.76 -10.44
C LEU A 273 5.76 -11.70 -9.94
N THR A 274 6.17 -10.84 -9.01
CA THR A 274 5.30 -9.76 -8.54
C THR A 274 4.95 -8.79 -9.68
N GLN A 275 5.90 -8.48 -10.57
CA GLN A 275 5.63 -7.71 -11.78
C GLN A 275 4.69 -8.46 -12.75
N GLU A 276 4.89 -9.76 -12.96
CA GLU A 276 3.99 -10.61 -13.75
C GLU A 276 2.54 -10.55 -13.23
N PHE A 277 2.34 -10.54 -11.91
CA PHE A 277 1.00 -10.46 -11.31
C PHE A 277 0.37 -9.07 -11.49
N ILE A 278 1.18 -8.00 -11.43
CA ILE A 278 0.76 -6.65 -11.79
C ILE A 278 0.31 -6.61 -13.27
N ASP A 279 1.11 -7.18 -14.17
CA ASP A 279 0.87 -7.14 -15.61
C ASP A 279 -0.34 -8.00 -16.04
N ASP A 280 -0.64 -9.09 -15.33
CA ASP A 280 -1.81 -9.95 -15.60
C ASP A 280 -3.14 -9.20 -15.43
N PHE A 281 -3.35 -8.61 -14.25
CA PHE A 281 -4.56 -7.84 -13.97
C PHE A 281 -4.47 -6.89 -12.78
N LEU A 282 -3.61 -7.16 -11.79
CA LEU A 282 -3.60 -6.39 -10.55
C LEU A 282 -3.23 -4.92 -10.79
N GLY A 283 -2.38 -4.65 -11.79
CA GLY A 283 -1.98 -3.32 -12.22
C GLY A 283 -3.14 -2.45 -12.68
N ALA A 284 -4.21 -3.03 -13.23
CA ALA A 284 -5.42 -2.29 -13.63
C ALA A 284 -6.14 -1.66 -12.43
N PHE A 285 -5.85 -2.13 -11.21
CA PHE A 285 -6.45 -1.68 -9.96
C PHE A 285 -5.44 -1.01 -9.01
N ILE A 286 -4.23 -0.76 -9.47
CA ILE A 286 -3.19 -0.02 -8.73
C ILE A 286 -3.20 1.43 -9.22
N ASN A 287 -3.35 2.38 -8.30
CA ASN A 287 -3.17 3.79 -8.64
C ASN A 287 -1.66 4.08 -8.75
N PRO A 288 -1.14 4.51 -9.91
CA PRO A 288 0.29 4.78 -10.07
C PRO A 288 0.83 5.82 -9.07
N ARG A 289 -0.03 6.74 -8.60
CA ARG A 289 0.34 7.75 -7.60
C ARG A 289 0.69 7.16 -6.24
N ASN A 290 0.26 5.92 -5.94
CA ASN A 290 0.59 5.25 -4.69
C ASN A 290 2.10 4.97 -4.57
N ARG A 291 2.87 5.04 -5.65
CA ARG A 291 4.35 4.93 -5.61
C ARG A 291 5.03 6.22 -5.13
N HIS A 292 4.32 7.35 -5.08
CA HIS A 292 4.90 8.62 -4.66
C HIS A 292 4.82 8.79 -3.14
N MET A 293 5.91 9.29 -2.56
CA MET A 293 5.95 9.76 -1.18
C MET A 293 5.46 11.20 -1.11
N THR A 294 4.86 11.59 0.01
CA THR A 294 4.40 12.96 0.26
C THR A 294 4.40 13.28 1.74
N SER A 295 5.21 14.27 2.12
CA SER A 295 5.30 14.77 3.49
C SER A 295 4.11 15.65 3.89
N LEU A 296 3.19 15.98 2.98
CA LEU A 296 1.97 16.74 3.27
C LEU A 296 1.08 16.06 4.33
N LEU A 297 1.18 14.73 4.42
CA LEU A 297 0.42 13.91 5.37
C LEU A 297 0.91 14.04 6.82
N ILE A 298 2.15 14.52 7.01
CA ILE A 298 2.74 14.65 8.35
C ILE A 298 1.91 15.57 9.24
N GLY A 299 1.43 16.69 8.66
CA GLY A 299 0.67 17.69 9.39
C GLY A 299 -0.72 17.18 9.77
N SER A 300 -1.47 16.63 8.82
CA SER A 300 -2.85 16.19 9.05
C SER A 300 -2.93 14.86 9.79
N GLY A 301 -1.86 14.07 9.81
CA GLY A 301 -1.83 12.73 10.39
C GLY A 301 -2.63 11.70 9.59
N LEU A 302 -3.20 12.07 8.44
CA LEU A 302 -4.03 11.20 7.61
C LEU A 302 -3.16 10.12 6.94
N PRO A 303 -3.65 8.87 6.86
CA PRO A 303 -2.90 7.79 6.21
C PRO A 303 -2.88 7.98 4.69
N GLY A 304 -1.78 7.57 4.06
CA GLY A 304 -1.56 7.75 2.62
C GLY A 304 -2.65 7.14 1.73
N GLY A 305 -3.13 5.94 2.06
CA GLY A 305 -4.23 5.28 1.34
C GLY A 305 -5.54 6.07 1.34
N MET A 306 -5.71 7.04 2.25
CA MET A 306 -6.89 7.91 2.27
C MET A 306 -6.85 9.00 1.19
N MET A 307 -5.67 9.38 0.69
CA MET A 307 -5.53 10.45 -0.31
C MET A 307 -6.38 10.20 -1.55
N GLY A 308 -6.40 8.97 -2.07
CA GLY A 308 -7.21 8.63 -3.25
C GLY A 308 -8.70 8.87 -3.02
N SER A 309 -9.25 8.33 -1.92
CA SER A 309 -10.66 8.52 -1.56
C SER A 309 -11.01 9.99 -1.30
N MET A 310 -10.12 10.70 -0.61
CA MET A 310 -10.32 12.10 -0.25
C MET A 310 -10.31 13.00 -1.48
N MET A 311 -9.41 12.76 -2.44
CA MET A 311 -9.39 13.51 -3.70
C MET A 311 -10.65 13.25 -4.53
N ALA A 312 -11.16 12.02 -4.55
CA ALA A 312 -12.43 11.70 -5.21
C ALA A 312 -13.61 12.45 -4.55
N ASP A 313 -13.68 12.44 -3.21
CA ASP A 313 -14.71 13.17 -2.45
C ASP A 313 -14.63 14.67 -2.71
N LEU A 314 -13.41 15.24 -2.70
CA LEU A 314 -13.16 16.66 -3.00
C LEU A 314 -13.60 17.04 -4.41
N GLN A 315 -13.25 16.24 -5.41
CA GLN A 315 -13.68 16.47 -6.80
C GLN A 315 -15.20 16.40 -6.93
N GLY A 316 -15.84 15.45 -6.25
CA GLY A 316 -17.31 15.33 -6.26
C GLY A 316 -18.04 16.54 -5.69
N VAL A 317 -17.44 17.26 -4.74
CA VAL A 317 -18.05 18.46 -4.14
C VAL A 317 -17.57 19.77 -4.77
N HIS A 318 -16.45 19.76 -5.49
CA HIS A 318 -15.79 20.93 -6.07
C HIS A 318 -16.71 21.71 -7.00
N ASP A 319 -17.37 21.02 -7.94
CA ASP A 319 -18.31 21.66 -8.88
C ASP A 319 -19.48 22.35 -8.16
N GLY A 320 -19.99 21.73 -7.10
CA GLY A 320 -21.08 22.28 -6.29
C GLY A 320 -20.64 23.51 -5.48
N ILE A 321 -19.40 23.50 -4.97
CA ILE A 321 -18.79 24.63 -4.29
C ILE A 321 -18.58 25.79 -5.26
N ASN A 322 -17.92 25.56 -6.39
CA ASN A 322 -17.62 26.63 -7.34
C ASN A 322 -18.88 27.20 -8.01
N ARG A 323 -19.94 26.40 -8.17
CA ARG A 323 -21.25 26.94 -8.58
C ARG A 323 -21.79 27.94 -7.57
N TYR A 324 -21.80 27.59 -6.28
CA TYR A 324 -22.21 28.52 -5.23
C TYR A 324 -21.35 29.79 -5.20
N LEU A 325 -20.02 29.65 -5.33
CA LEU A 325 -19.10 30.81 -5.34
C LEU A 325 -19.40 31.75 -6.51
N ARG A 326 -19.56 31.20 -7.73
CA ARG A 326 -19.96 31.98 -8.91
C ARG A 326 -21.30 32.70 -8.72
N ASP A 327 -22.30 32.00 -8.20
CA ASP A 327 -23.65 32.57 -7.96
C ASP A 327 -23.62 33.72 -6.93
N ASN A 328 -22.61 33.76 -6.07
CA ASN A 328 -22.40 34.81 -5.07
C ASN A 328 -21.30 35.81 -5.44
N GLY A 329 -20.78 35.78 -6.67
CA GLY A 329 -19.75 36.72 -7.16
C GLY A 329 -18.39 36.57 -6.46
N GLN A 330 -18.08 35.37 -5.98
CA GLN A 330 -16.81 35.04 -5.32
C GLN A 330 -15.88 34.27 -6.26
N ASP A 331 -14.58 34.37 -6.02
CA ASP A 331 -13.56 33.63 -6.77
C ASP A 331 -13.71 32.13 -6.57
N GLU A 332 -13.51 31.38 -7.64
CA GLU A 332 -13.50 29.92 -7.62
C GLU A 332 -12.32 29.37 -6.82
N LEU A 333 -12.52 28.23 -6.16
CA LEU A 333 -11.45 27.51 -5.48
C LEU A 333 -10.89 26.46 -6.43
N SER A 334 -9.58 26.26 -6.42
CA SER A 334 -8.97 25.07 -7.02
C SER A 334 -9.18 23.84 -6.13
N VAL A 335 -8.91 22.65 -6.67
CA VAL A 335 -8.89 21.41 -5.88
C VAL A 335 -7.80 21.48 -4.81
N ASP A 336 -6.66 22.11 -5.10
CA ASP A 336 -5.57 22.28 -4.14
C ASP A 336 -5.97 23.23 -3.00
N ASP A 337 -6.72 24.30 -3.29
CA ASP A 337 -7.25 25.18 -2.24
C ASP A 337 -8.21 24.43 -1.30
N LEU A 338 -9.06 23.57 -1.85
CA LEU A 338 -9.95 22.73 -1.05
C LEU A 338 -9.18 21.68 -0.24
N LEU A 339 -8.13 21.11 -0.81
CA LEU A 339 -7.25 20.15 -0.13
C LEU A 339 -6.57 20.80 1.08
N VAL A 340 -6.01 22.00 0.92
CA VAL A 340 -5.39 22.76 2.01
C VAL A 340 -6.43 23.11 3.09
N LYS A 341 -7.62 23.57 2.70
CA LYS A 341 -8.72 23.83 3.64
C LYS A 341 -9.12 22.57 4.41
N LEU A 342 -9.19 21.42 3.75
CA LEU A 342 -9.52 20.15 4.37
C LEU A 342 -8.45 19.70 5.36
N PHE A 343 -7.16 19.79 5.02
CA PHE A 343 -6.08 19.47 5.94
C PHE A 343 -6.07 20.35 7.17
N ASN A 344 -6.24 21.66 6.99
CA ASN A 344 -6.33 22.60 8.11
C ASN A 344 -7.54 22.30 8.99
N GLU A 345 -8.69 21.96 8.39
CA GLU A 345 -9.89 21.63 9.15
C GLU A 345 -9.74 20.30 9.90
N VAL A 346 -9.12 19.28 9.30
CA VAL A 346 -8.77 18.03 10.00
C VAL A 346 -7.89 18.33 11.21
N GLN A 347 -6.81 19.10 11.04
CA GLN A 347 -5.93 19.48 12.16
C GLN A 347 -6.67 20.24 13.26
N TYR A 348 -7.62 21.10 12.89
CA TYR A 348 -8.40 21.89 13.81
C TYR A 348 -9.39 21.04 14.63
N ILE A 349 -10.17 20.18 13.97
CA ILE A 349 -11.23 19.41 14.65
C ILE A 349 -10.73 18.13 15.31
N TRP A 350 -9.60 17.58 14.86
CA TRP A 350 -9.07 16.34 15.40
C TRP A 350 -8.89 16.34 16.93
N PRO A 351 -8.28 17.37 17.57
CA PRO A 351 -8.24 17.44 19.03
C PRO A 351 -9.62 17.64 19.67
N MET A 352 -10.56 18.32 18.99
CA MET A 352 -11.92 18.52 19.47
C MET A 352 -12.73 17.22 19.53
N LEU A 353 -12.35 16.24 18.70
CA LEU A 353 -12.92 14.91 18.63
C LEU A 353 -12.18 13.89 19.52
N GLY A 354 -11.32 14.35 20.44
CA GLY A 354 -10.61 13.48 21.38
C GLY A 354 -9.35 12.82 20.81
N ASN A 355 -8.76 13.38 19.74
CA ASN A 355 -7.53 12.89 19.10
C ASN A 355 -7.51 11.37 18.82
N PRO A 356 -8.51 10.77 18.14
CA PRO A 356 -8.43 9.35 17.80
C PRO A 356 -7.26 9.09 16.82
N PRO A 357 -6.48 8.00 16.94
CA PRO A 357 -5.56 7.61 15.89
C PRO A 357 -6.29 7.49 14.54
N LEU A 358 -5.73 8.11 13.51
CA LEU A 358 -6.36 8.20 12.19
C LEU A 358 -6.10 6.91 11.37
N VAL A 359 -6.66 5.80 11.85
CA VAL A 359 -6.73 4.51 11.16
C VAL A 359 -8.19 4.14 10.90
N THR A 360 -8.43 3.23 9.95
CA THR A 360 -9.79 2.77 9.63
C THR A 360 -10.50 2.22 10.88
N PRO A 361 -11.77 2.60 11.14
CA PRO A 361 -12.60 3.55 10.38
C PRO A 361 -12.51 5.02 10.85
N PHE A 362 -11.80 5.31 11.93
CA PHE A 362 -11.75 6.63 12.58
C PHE A 362 -11.19 7.75 11.70
N SER A 363 -10.19 7.44 10.86
CA SER A 363 -9.70 8.39 9.85
C SER A 363 -10.81 8.86 8.92
N GLN A 364 -11.72 7.96 8.52
CA GLN A 364 -12.83 8.29 7.62
C GLN A 364 -13.85 9.19 8.33
N TYR A 365 -14.12 8.95 9.62
CA TYR A 365 -15.04 9.77 10.41
C TYR A 365 -14.52 11.21 10.54
N VAL A 366 -13.27 11.38 10.96
CA VAL A 366 -12.66 12.72 11.10
C VAL A 366 -12.59 13.42 9.75
N LYS A 367 -12.17 12.72 8.67
CA LYS A 367 -12.16 13.27 7.31
C LYS A 367 -13.55 13.75 6.87
N ASN A 368 -14.58 12.94 7.08
CA ASN A 368 -15.94 13.26 6.66
C ASN A 368 -16.50 14.50 7.38
N ILE A 369 -16.30 14.57 8.70
CA ILE A 369 -16.69 15.77 9.47
C ILE A 369 -15.95 16.99 8.94
N ALA A 370 -14.64 16.88 8.71
CA ALA A 370 -13.84 17.99 8.18
C ALA A 370 -14.31 18.43 6.79
N LEU A 371 -14.60 17.49 5.89
CA LEU A 371 -15.13 17.79 4.56
C LEU A 371 -16.47 18.51 4.62
N MET A 372 -17.40 18.02 5.45
CA MET A 372 -18.70 18.68 5.66
C MET A 372 -18.53 20.07 6.28
N ASN A 373 -17.60 20.24 7.21
CA ASN A 373 -17.28 21.55 7.79
C ASN A 373 -16.75 22.51 6.72
N VAL A 374 -15.80 22.09 5.88
CA VAL A 374 -15.27 22.92 4.78
C VAL A 374 -16.41 23.34 3.85
N MET A 375 -17.26 22.39 3.43
CA MET A 375 -18.41 22.69 2.58
C MET A 375 -19.36 23.71 3.21
N ASN A 376 -19.69 23.55 4.49
CA ASN A 376 -20.60 24.45 5.18
C ASN A 376 -19.98 25.84 5.36
N MET A 377 -18.70 25.92 5.78
CA MET A 377 -18.01 27.18 5.99
C MET A 377 -17.85 27.99 4.70
N VAL A 378 -17.56 27.32 3.56
CA VAL A 378 -17.52 28.00 2.25
C VAL A 378 -18.88 28.60 1.88
N LYS A 379 -19.97 27.96 2.31
CA LYS A 379 -21.35 28.45 2.12
C LYS A 379 -21.83 29.40 3.23
N GLY A 380 -20.95 29.89 4.09
CA GLY A 380 -21.29 30.78 5.21
C GLY A 380 -22.00 30.10 6.39
N GLY A 381 -22.03 28.77 6.42
CA GLY A 381 -22.56 27.95 7.51
C GLY A 381 -21.58 27.76 8.67
N LYS A 382 -22.02 26.98 9.67
CA LYS A 382 -21.21 26.66 10.87
C LYS A 382 -20.62 25.25 10.78
N ARG A 383 -19.57 25.00 11.57
CA ARG A 383 -19.02 23.64 11.78
C ARG A 383 -20.04 22.72 12.46
N PHE A 384 -19.83 21.42 12.34
CA PHE A 384 -20.54 20.34 13.04
C PHE A 384 -22.06 20.29 12.79
N GLN A 385 -22.54 20.91 11.71
CA GLN A 385 -23.95 20.81 11.31
C GLN A 385 -24.34 19.40 10.85
N MET A 386 -23.40 18.68 10.23
CA MET A 386 -23.59 17.32 9.75
C MET A 386 -22.47 16.43 10.28
N ILE A 387 -22.84 15.49 11.13
CA ILE A 387 -21.99 14.41 11.65
C ILE A 387 -22.79 13.13 11.46
N ASP A 388 -22.21 12.14 10.77
CA ASP A 388 -22.88 10.87 10.50
C ASP A 388 -22.97 9.98 11.75
N ASN A 389 -23.86 9.00 11.73
CA ASN A 389 -24.14 8.16 12.90
C ASN A 389 -22.93 7.36 13.37
N ASN A 390 -22.06 6.91 12.46
CA ASN A 390 -20.88 6.13 12.87
C ASN A 390 -19.86 7.01 13.58
N ALA A 391 -19.69 8.25 13.10
CA ALA A 391 -18.88 9.24 13.80
C ALA A 391 -19.49 9.62 15.17
N TRP A 392 -20.82 9.67 15.30
CA TRP A 392 -21.47 9.80 16.60
C TRP A 392 -21.23 8.60 17.50
N ASP A 393 -21.28 7.37 17.01
CA ASP A 393 -21.02 6.17 17.81
C ASP A 393 -19.58 6.17 18.37
N MET A 394 -18.61 6.72 17.63
CA MET A 394 -17.26 7.03 18.15
C MET A 394 -17.33 8.09 19.26
N ILE A 395 -17.94 9.25 19.00
CA ILE A 395 -18.02 10.38 19.94
C ILE A 395 -18.69 9.97 21.26
N LEU A 396 -19.73 9.14 21.19
CA LEU A 396 -20.54 8.73 22.34
C LEU A 396 -19.92 7.57 23.13
N GLY A 397 -18.79 7.02 22.70
CA GLY A 397 -18.07 5.94 23.39
C GLY A 397 -18.59 4.52 23.09
N LYS A 398 -19.51 4.35 22.14
CA LYS A 398 -20.15 3.04 21.86
C LYS A 398 -19.22 2.00 21.24
N ILE A 399 -18.16 2.46 20.57
CA ILE A 399 -17.16 1.60 19.91
C ILE A 399 -15.78 1.64 20.58
N GLY A 400 -15.68 2.32 21.72
CA GLY A 400 -14.47 2.44 22.52
C GLY A 400 -14.28 3.85 23.07
N THR A 401 -13.35 3.97 24.01
CA THR A 401 -12.97 5.23 24.65
C THR A 401 -11.99 6.00 23.75
N LEU A 402 -12.28 7.28 23.54
CA LEU A 402 -11.36 8.21 22.89
C LEU A 402 -10.12 8.45 23.76
N PRO A 403 -8.92 8.59 23.19
CA PRO A 403 -7.70 8.88 23.95
C PRO A 403 -7.76 10.21 24.72
N GLY A 404 -8.35 11.23 24.11
CA GLY A 404 -8.46 12.58 24.65
C GLY A 404 -9.89 12.99 24.99
N THR A 405 -10.01 14.18 25.57
CA THR A 405 -11.30 14.78 25.91
C THR A 405 -11.96 15.42 24.70
N LEU A 406 -13.29 15.33 24.60
CA LEU A 406 -14.07 16.06 23.62
C LEU A 406 -14.11 17.56 23.92
N ALA A 407 -14.20 18.38 22.87
CA ALA A 407 -14.45 19.81 23.04
C ALA A 407 -15.85 20.06 23.63
N PRO A 408 -16.03 21.10 24.47
CA PRO A 408 -17.32 21.40 25.10
C PRO A 408 -18.48 21.55 24.12
N GLU A 409 -18.23 22.10 22.93
CA GLU A 409 -19.26 22.26 21.90
C GLU A 409 -19.75 20.94 21.29
N ILE A 410 -18.90 19.92 21.21
CA ILE A 410 -19.32 18.57 20.76
C ILE A 410 -20.19 17.91 21.82
N VAL A 411 -19.81 18.06 23.09
CA VAL A 411 -20.60 17.56 24.22
C VAL A 411 -21.96 18.26 24.28
N GLU A 412 -22.01 19.57 24.08
CA GLU A 412 -23.27 20.31 24.05
C GLU A 412 -24.14 19.92 22.85
N LEU A 413 -23.54 19.73 21.67
CA LEU A 413 -24.26 19.26 20.49
C LEU A 413 -24.90 17.88 20.71
N ALA A 414 -24.19 16.96 21.39
CA ALA A 414 -24.74 15.66 21.76
C ALA A 414 -25.97 15.81 22.68
N LYS A 415 -25.90 16.68 23.69
CA LYS A 415 -27.01 16.95 24.62
C LYS A 415 -28.22 17.54 23.90
N VAL A 416 -28.02 18.53 23.03
CA VAL A 416 -29.10 19.15 22.24
C VAL A 416 -29.80 18.13 21.34
N LYS A 417 -29.05 17.13 20.85
CA LYS A 417 -29.59 16.02 20.05
C LYS A 417 -30.22 14.90 20.88
N GLY A 418 -30.14 14.97 22.21
CA GLY A 418 -30.64 13.92 23.11
C GLY A 418 -29.81 12.63 23.05
N PHE A 419 -28.52 12.72 22.71
CA PHE A 419 -27.63 11.57 22.70
C PHE A 419 -27.01 11.32 24.07
N GLU A 420 -26.83 10.05 24.40
CA GLU A 420 -26.25 9.59 25.66
C GLU A 420 -24.84 9.04 25.44
N PHE A 421 -23.91 9.47 26.31
CA PHE A 421 -22.56 8.93 26.36
C PHE A 421 -22.56 7.62 27.15
N THR A 422 -21.73 6.67 26.75
CA THR A 422 -21.51 5.41 27.47
C THR A 422 -20.02 5.19 27.73
N THR A 423 -19.72 4.53 28.85
CA THR A 423 -18.40 3.99 29.19
C THR A 423 -18.40 2.47 29.23
N ASP A 424 -19.51 1.84 28.84
CA ASP A 424 -19.66 0.39 28.87
C ASP A 424 -18.62 -0.29 27.96
N ASN A 425 -18.44 -1.59 28.14
CA ASN A 425 -17.57 -2.35 27.24
C ASN A 425 -18.26 -2.46 25.87
N PRO A 426 -17.66 -1.94 24.78
CA PRO A 426 -18.28 -1.98 23.45
C PRO A 426 -18.74 -3.37 23.02
N GLN A 427 -17.99 -4.41 23.42
CA GLN A 427 -18.30 -5.77 23.05
C GLN A 427 -19.64 -6.28 23.61
N ASP A 428 -20.11 -5.75 24.75
CA ASP A 428 -21.34 -6.22 25.39
C ASP A 428 -22.61 -5.83 24.61
N ASN A 429 -22.49 -4.92 23.64
CA ASN A 429 -23.57 -4.57 22.72
C ASN A 429 -23.83 -5.62 21.63
N TYR A 430 -22.98 -6.64 21.50
CA TYR A 430 -23.01 -7.61 20.40
C TYR A 430 -23.20 -9.03 20.95
N PRO A 431 -24.46 -9.49 21.12
CA PRO A 431 -24.74 -10.85 21.57
C PRO A 431 -24.26 -11.88 20.55
N ASP A 432 -24.08 -13.12 21.01
CA ASP A 432 -23.65 -14.25 20.21
C ASP A 432 -24.63 -14.52 19.04
N GLU A 433 -24.10 -14.78 17.84
CA GLU A 433 -24.88 -14.97 16.61
C GLU A 433 -24.51 -16.24 15.82
N LEU A 434 -23.53 -17.02 16.26
CA LEU A 434 -23.00 -18.14 15.47
C LEU A 434 -24.05 -19.24 15.23
N ASP A 435 -24.97 -19.46 16.18
CA ASP A 435 -26.06 -20.44 16.02
C ASP A 435 -27.03 -20.07 14.88
N LYS A 436 -27.29 -18.78 14.69
CA LYS A 436 -28.10 -18.27 13.56
C LYS A 436 -27.41 -18.58 12.24
N TYR A 437 -26.10 -18.36 12.14
CA TYR A 437 -25.34 -18.70 10.92
C TYR A 437 -25.27 -20.22 10.70
N ARG A 438 -25.12 -21.03 11.75
CA ARG A 438 -25.20 -22.51 11.64
C ARG A 438 -26.56 -22.98 11.13
N GLN A 439 -27.64 -22.32 11.53
CA GLN A 439 -28.98 -22.62 11.03
C GLN A 439 -29.10 -22.26 9.54
N GLU A 440 -28.61 -21.09 9.13
CA GLU A 440 -28.61 -20.68 7.72
C GLU A 440 -27.78 -21.63 6.83
N MET A 441 -26.62 -22.11 7.31
CA MET A 441 -25.83 -23.11 6.60
C MET A 441 -26.64 -24.38 6.32
N LYS A 442 -27.42 -24.86 7.31
CA LYS A 442 -28.29 -26.04 7.16
C LYS A 442 -29.44 -25.80 6.19
N GLU A 443 -30.11 -24.65 6.29
CA GLU A 443 -31.25 -24.29 5.43
C GLU A 443 -30.86 -24.17 3.96
N ASN A 444 -29.65 -23.68 3.68
CA ASN A 444 -29.10 -23.59 2.33
C ASN A 444 -28.35 -24.86 1.87
N ASN A 445 -28.30 -25.90 2.70
CA ASN A 445 -27.52 -27.12 2.44
C ASN A 445 -26.05 -26.83 2.11
N TRP A 446 -25.44 -25.90 2.85
CA TRP A 446 -24.02 -25.57 2.78
C TRP A 446 -23.24 -26.32 3.86
N ASP A 447 -22.12 -26.94 3.48
CA ASP A 447 -21.19 -27.59 4.41
C ASP A 447 -20.52 -26.56 5.31
N LEU A 448 -20.27 -26.89 6.58
CA LEU A 448 -19.62 -25.99 7.53
C LEU A 448 -18.14 -25.71 7.18
N GLY A 449 -17.57 -26.47 6.25
CA GLY A 449 -16.17 -26.41 5.86
C GLY A 449 -15.29 -27.22 6.80
N GLN A 450 -14.09 -27.52 6.32
CA GLN A 450 -13.03 -28.06 7.18
C GLN A 450 -12.82 -27.09 8.36
N ASP A 451 -12.78 -27.61 9.59
CA ASP A 451 -12.55 -26.80 10.80
C ASP A 451 -13.56 -25.64 11.03
N ASP A 452 -14.80 -25.75 10.51
CA ASP A 452 -15.85 -24.71 10.52
C ASP A 452 -15.52 -23.46 9.65
N GLU A 453 -14.65 -23.60 8.65
CA GLU A 453 -14.19 -22.52 7.78
C GLU A 453 -15.27 -21.79 6.99
N GLU A 454 -16.23 -22.50 6.41
CA GLU A 454 -17.31 -21.88 5.63
C GLU A 454 -18.28 -21.14 6.55
N LEU A 455 -18.54 -21.69 7.73
CA LEU A 455 -19.33 -21.03 8.76
C LEU A 455 -18.66 -19.73 9.21
N PHE A 456 -17.34 -19.75 9.39
CA PHE A 456 -16.56 -18.55 9.73
C PHE A 456 -16.70 -17.47 8.65
N GLU A 457 -16.53 -17.81 7.37
CA GLU A 457 -16.64 -16.83 6.28
C GLU A 457 -18.06 -16.27 6.14
N LEU A 458 -19.10 -17.09 6.31
CA LEU A 458 -20.49 -16.60 6.37
C LEU A 458 -20.70 -15.66 7.57
N ALA A 459 -20.23 -16.03 8.76
CA ALA A 459 -20.45 -15.23 9.96
C ALA A 459 -19.65 -13.91 9.95
N MET A 460 -18.46 -13.91 9.35
CA MET A 460 -17.59 -12.75 9.27
C MET A 460 -17.96 -11.81 8.11
N HIS A 461 -18.26 -12.35 6.93
CA HIS A 461 -18.49 -11.61 5.69
C HIS A 461 -19.81 -11.98 5.02
N ASP A 462 -20.89 -11.95 5.80
CA ASP A 462 -22.20 -12.50 5.46
C ASP A 462 -22.73 -12.15 4.06
N ARG A 463 -22.69 -10.88 3.65
CA ARG A 463 -23.12 -10.45 2.31
C ARG A 463 -22.18 -10.97 1.23
N GLN A 464 -20.87 -10.79 1.41
CA GLN A 464 -19.87 -11.20 0.43
C GLN A 464 -19.85 -12.72 0.25
N TYR A 465 -20.01 -13.48 1.32
CA TYR A 465 -20.10 -14.93 1.27
C TYR A 465 -21.33 -15.40 0.48
N ARG A 466 -22.51 -14.78 0.68
CA ARG A 466 -23.71 -15.09 -0.13
C ARG A 466 -23.53 -14.71 -1.61
N ASP A 467 -22.90 -13.57 -1.89
CA ASP A 467 -22.55 -13.15 -3.25
C ASP A 467 -21.55 -14.15 -3.90
N TYR A 468 -20.62 -14.71 -3.13
CA TYR A 468 -19.72 -15.79 -3.56
C TYR A 468 -20.49 -17.07 -3.88
N LYS A 469 -21.32 -17.58 -2.94
CA LYS A 469 -22.08 -18.83 -3.12
C LYS A 469 -23.06 -18.78 -4.28
N SER A 470 -23.61 -17.60 -4.59
CA SER A 470 -24.51 -17.39 -5.73
C SER A 470 -23.78 -17.22 -7.08
N GLY A 471 -22.45 -17.08 -7.07
CA GLY A 471 -21.64 -16.81 -8.27
C GLY A 471 -21.69 -15.35 -8.76
N VAL A 472 -22.47 -14.50 -8.10
CA VAL A 472 -22.62 -13.09 -8.46
C VAL A 472 -21.32 -12.32 -8.24
N ALA A 473 -20.54 -12.64 -7.20
CA ALA A 473 -19.25 -12.02 -6.95
C ALA A 473 -18.30 -12.20 -8.15
N LYS A 474 -18.16 -13.44 -8.63
CA LYS A 474 -17.33 -13.78 -9.79
C LYS A 474 -17.74 -13.00 -11.04
N LYS A 475 -19.05 -12.97 -11.32
CA LYS A 475 -19.58 -12.21 -12.47
C LYS A 475 -19.25 -10.72 -12.38
N ARG A 476 -19.44 -10.10 -11.20
CA ARG A 476 -19.11 -8.67 -11.00
C ARG A 476 -17.61 -8.41 -11.16
N PHE A 477 -16.76 -9.33 -10.70
CA PHE A 477 -15.30 -9.22 -10.87
C PHE A 477 -14.90 -9.28 -12.35
N GLU A 478 -15.46 -10.22 -13.11
CA GLU A 478 -15.21 -10.34 -14.55
C GLU A 478 -15.64 -9.06 -15.31
N GLU A 479 -16.82 -8.51 -15.01
CA GLU A 479 -17.31 -7.24 -15.58
C GLU A 479 -16.40 -6.05 -15.22
N GLU A 480 -15.95 -5.97 -13.96
CA GLU A 480 -15.05 -4.91 -13.50
C GLU A 480 -13.68 -5.02 -14.18
N LEU A 481 -13.16 -6.24 -14.35
CA LEU A 481 -11.89 -6.51 -15.01
C LEU A 481 -11.93 -6.14 -16.50
N GLU A 482 -13.00 -6.49 -17.20
CA GLU A 482 -13.20 -6.08 -18.59
C GLU A 482 -13.23 -4.56 -18.73
N THR A 483 -13.94 -3.88 -17.83
CA THR A 483 -14.01 -2.42 -17.79
C THR A 483 -12.63 -1.80 -17.54
N ALA A 484 -11.88 -2.32 -16.57
CA ALA A 484 -10.54 -1.82 -16.23
C ALA A 484 -9.53 -2.06 -17.36
N ARG A 485 -9.60 -3.21 -18.04
CA ARG A 485 -8.79 -3.51 -19.24
C ARG A 485 -9.15 -2.57 -20.40
N ALA A 486 -10.43 -2.31 -20.62
CA ALA A 486 -10.87 -1.36 -21.63
C ALA A 486 -10.37 0.07 -21.32
N ALA A 487 -10.47 0.52 -20.07
CA ALA A 487 -9.96 1.84 -19.66
C ALA A 487 -8.44 1.97 -19.85
N THR A 488 -7.68 0.93 -19.48
CA THR A 488 -6.22 0.90 -19.69
C THR A 488 -5.86 0.89 -21.19
N ASN A 489 -6.63 0.17 -22.01
CA ASN A 489 -6.47 0.15 -23.47
C ASN A 489 -6.90 1.45 -24.18
N VAL A 490 -7.77 2.26 -23.56
CA VAL A 490 -8.17 3.59 -24.08
C VAL A 490 -7.17 4.68 -23.71
N VAL A 491 -6.42 4.51 -22.60
CA VAL A 491 -5.30 5.40 -22.23
C VAL A 491 -4.00 5.03 -22.97
N ALA A 492 -3.93 3.83 -23.55
CA ALA A 492 -3.04 3.60 -24.68
C ALA A 492 -3.59 4.40 -25.89
N SER A 493 -3.19 5.68 -25.99
CA SER A 493 -3.04 6.32 -27.30
C SER A 493 -2.43 5.28 -28.24
N PRO A 494 -2.97 5.09 -29.45
CA PRO A 494 -2.61 3.97 -30.28
C PRO A 494 -1.09 3.96 -30.35
N SER A 495 -0.49 2.86 -29.88
CA SER A 495 0.78 2.42 -30.45
C SER A 495 0.58 2.61 -31.95
N PRO A 496 1.40 3.43 -32.64
CA PRO A 496 1.15 3.71 -34.03
C PRO A 496 0.95 2.35 -34.67
N LYS A 497 -0.25 2.16 -35.26
CA LYS A 497 -0.47 1.08 -36.21
C LYS A 497 0.82 1.07 -37.04
N LYS A 498 1.40 -0.11 -37.25
CA LYS A 498 2.28 -0.33 -38.39
C LYS A 498 1.49 0.09 -39.63
N VAL A 499 1.47 1.39 -39.90
CA VAL A 499 1.50 1.93 -41.23
C VAL A 499 2.80 1.34 -41.74
N GLU A 500 2.71 0.47 -42.74
CA GLU A 500 3.83 0.29 -43.64
C GLU A 500 4.13 1.67 -44.24
N THR A 501 4.83 2.50 -43.49
CA THR A 501 5.62 3.58 -44.05
C THR A 501 6.63 2.87 -44.93
N LYS A 502 6.53 3.08 -46.24
CA LYS A 502 7.70 2.98 -47.13
C LYS A 502 8.90 3.45 -46.31
N SER A 503 9.86 2.58 -46.01
CA SER A 503 10.95 2.92 -45.10
C SER A 503 11.62 4.19 -45.60
N ALA A 504 12.08 5.08 -44.72
CA ALA A 504 12.82 6.29 -45.12
C ALA A 504 13.98 5.95 -46.09
N LEU A 505 14.55 4.75 -45.93
CA LEU A 505 15.51 4.11 -46.82
C LEU A 505 15.01 3.97 -48.27
N SER A 506 13.76 3.53 -48.49
CA SER A 506 13.19 3.39 -49.84
C SER A 506 13.03 4.74 -50.56
N SER A 507 12.63 5.79 -49.85
CA SER A 507 12.57 7.15 -50.41
C SER A 507 13.95 7.77 -50.66
N LEU A 508 14.94 7.46 -49.82
CA LEU A 508 16.32 7.89 -50.03
C LEU A 508 16.96 7.17 -51.22
N GLN A 509 16.67 5.88 -51.41
CA GLN A 509 17.14 5.11 -52.56
C GLN A 509 16.47 5.55 -53.87
N GLU A 510 15.20 5.97 -53.85
CA GLU A 510 14.55 6.60 -55.02
C GLU A 510 15.22 7.95 -55.39
N LYS A 511 15.72 8.70 -54.40
CA LYS A 511 16.38 10.01 -54.60
C LYS A 511 17.86 9.91 -54.96
N TYR A 512 18.56 8.89 -54.46
CA TYR A 512 19.98 8.62 -54.68
C TYR A 512 20.16 7.16 -55.14
N PRO A 513 19.77 6.82 -56.40
CA PRO A 513 19.67 5.43 -56.84
C PRO A 513 21.00 4.67 -56.88
N ASN A 514 22.12 5.38 -57.04
CA ASN A 514 23.45 4.79 -57.10
C ASN A 514 24.20 4.85 -55.76
N ALA A 515 23.61 5.47 -54.73
CA ALA A 515 24.26 5.63 -53.43
C ALA A 515 23.96 4.45 -52.51
N ASN A 516 24.97 4.04 -51.73
CA ASN A 516 24.87 3.02 -50.71
C ASN A 516 24.59 3.67 -49.34
N PRO A 517 23.59 3.19 -48.58
CA PRO A 517 23.30 3.70 -47.24
C PRO A 517 24.28 3.12 -46.20
N ILE A 518 24.91 3.98 -45.41
CA ILE A 518 25.54 3.59 -44.14
C ILE A 518 24.42 3.47 -43.11
N ILE A 519 24.15 2.25 -42.68
CA ILE A 519 23.03 1.91 -41.79
C ILE A 519 23.49 1.84 -40.34
N VAL A 520 22.64 2.31 -39.42
CA VAL A 520 22.88 2.23 -37.98
C VAL A 520 22.76 0.78 -37.48
N PRO A 521 23.84 0.17 -36.95
CA PRO A 521 23.85 -1.22 -36.50
C PRO A 521 23.17 -1.43 -35.14
N ILE A 522 23.05 -0.37 -34.33
CA ILE A 522 22.44 -0.35 -33.00
C ILE A 522 21.80 1.01 -32.73
N GLY A 523 20.56 1.01 -32.24
CA GLY A 523 19.82 2.25 -31.97
C GLY A 523 20.41 3.03 -30.80
N GLY A 524 20.38 4.36 -30.89
CA GLY A 524 20.97 5.25 -29.91
C GLY A 524 20.83 6.72 -30.29
N ARG A 525 21.51 7.59 -29.55
CA ARG A 525 21.59 9.02 -29.86
C ARG A 525 22.87 9.33 -30.64
N ILE A 526 22.76 9.94 -31.82
CA ILE A 526 23.93 10.24 -32.66
C ILE A 526 24.70 11.48 -32.20
N TYR A 527 26.03 11.41 -32.34
CA TYR A 527 26.96 12.53 -32.30
C TYR A 527 27.92 12.43 -33.49
N TRP A 528 27.99 13.46 -34.33
CA TRP A 528 28.81 13.43 -35.54
C TRP A 528 30.32 13.44 -35.25
N GLU A 529 30.71 14.15 -34.20
CA GLU A 529 32.10 14.30 -33.77
C GLU A 529 32.17 14.19 -32.24
N ALA A 530 33.24 13.57 -31.74
CA ALA A 530 33.59 13.57 -30.33
C ALA A 530 34.57 14.73 -30.04
N ASP A 531 34.11 15.97 -30.26
CA ASP A 531 34.88 17.19 -29.98
C ASP A 531 34.27 17.93 -28.77
N PHE A 532 35.11 18.28 -27.80
CA PHE A 532 34.72 18.97 -26.57
C PHE A 532 34.95 20.49 -26.63
N GLU A 533 35.59 20.99 -27.68
CA GLU A 533 35.93 22.41 -27.85
C GLU A 533 35.09 23.08 -28.95
N GLN A 534 34.63 22.33 -29.95
CA GLN A 534 33.79 22.86 -31.04
C GLN A 534 32.41 22.21 -31.10
N LYS A 535 31.45 22.93 -31.70
CA LYS A 535 30.10 22.42 -31.90
C LYS A 535 30.13 21.31 -32.96
N SER A 536 29.92 20.08 -32.54
CA SER A 536 29.85 18.91 -33.42
C SER A 536 28.84 19.11 -34.56
N VAL A 537 29.31 18.91 -35.79
CA VAL A 537 28.53 19.06 -37.02
C VAL A 537 28.63 17.81 -37.90
N PRO A 538 27.60 17.50 -38.69
CA PRO A 538 27.69 16.41 -39.66
C PRO A 538 28.77 16.65 -40.71
N MET A 539 29.32 15.55 -41.22
CA MET A 539 30.22 15.58 -42.36
C MET A 539 29.57 16.30 -43.55
N PRO A 540 30.23 17.29 -44.19
CA PRO A 540 29.67 18.00 -45.33
C PRO A 540 29.38 17.06 -46.51
N VAL A 541 28.27 17.29 -47.20
CA VAL A 541 27.98 16.63 -48.49
C VAL A 541 29.13 16.93 -49.46
N GLY A 542 29.65 15.88 -50.11
CA GLY A 542 30.80 15.92 -51.00
C GLY A 542 32.11 15.43 -50.38
N THR A 543 32.13 15.17 -49.07
CA THR A 543 33.30 14.57 -48.38
C THR A 543 33.56 13.17 -48.90
N VAL A 544 34.83 12.86 -49.16
CA VAL A 544 35.27 11.52 -49.55
C VAL A 544 35.45 10.69 -48.29
N VAL A 545 34.87 9.49 -48.27
CA VAL A 545 35.02 8.50 -47.20
C VAL A 545 35.59 7.21 -47.76
N GLU A 546 36.47 6.57 -47.01
CA GLU A 546 37.01 5.24 -47.28
C GLU A 546 36.40 4.19 -46.34
N GLU A 547 36.42 2.93 -46.76
CA GLU A 547 35.99 1.80 -45.94
C GLU A 547 36.84 1.74 -44.66
N GLY A 548 36.17 1.76 -43.50
CA GLY A 548 36.79 1.81 -42.18
C GLY A 548 36.87 3.21 -41.55
N ASP A 549 36.59 4.28 -42.30
CA ASP A 549 36.55 5.64 -41.75
C ASP A 549 35.41 5.79 -40.75
N VAL A 550 35.69 6.42 -39.61
CA VAL A 550 34.66 6.78 -38.61
C VAL A 550 33.82 7.94 -39.15
N VAL A 551 32.53 7.72 -39.31
CA VAL A 551 31.59 8.71 -39.86
C VAL A 551 30.67 9.33 -38.82
N ALA A 552 30.48 8.67 -37.67
CA ALA A 552 29.73 9.19 -36.53
C ALA A 552 29.99 8.37 -35.26
N TYR A 553 29.50 8.86 -34.13
CA TYR A 553 29.45 8.19 -32.84
C TYR A 553 28.00 8.01 -32.40
N MET A 554 27.71 6.90 -31.73
CA MET A 554 26.38 6.55 -31.24
C MET A 554 26.41 6.32 -29.75
N MET A 555 25.69 7.13 -28.98
CA MET A 555 25.49 6.87 -27.56
C MET A 555 24.32 5.89 -27.41
N THR A 556 24.66 4.62 -27.16
CA THR A 556 23.68 3.55 -26.94
C THR A 556 23.42 3.36 -25.45
N PHE A 557 22.46 2.48 -25.11
CA PHE A 557 22.27 2.04 -23.72
C PHE A 557 23.53 1.39 -23.12
N TYR A 558 24.38 0.79 -23.94
CA TYR A 558 25.56 0.04 -23.48
C TYR A 558 26.85 0.88 -23.44
N GLY A 559 26.83 2.10 -23.99
CA GLY A 559 28.01 2.96 -24.10
C GLY A 559 28.11 3.67 -25.45
N PRO A 560 29.13 4.52 -25.63
CA PRO A 560 29.45 5.14 -26.91
C PRO A 560 30.05 4.10 -27.88
N GLU A 561 29.50 4.02 -29.08
CA GLU A 561 29.93 3.15 -30.17
C GLU A 561 30.32 3.99 -31.39
N THR A 562 31.29 3.54 -32.18
CA THR A 562 31.69 4.22 -33.44
C THR A 562 30.94 3.63 -34.62
N ILE A 563 30.42 4.49 -35.49
CA ILE A 563 29.86 4.11 -36.79
C ILE A 563 30.94 4.34 -37.85
N VAL A 564 31.27 3.29 -38.60
CA VAL A 564 32.26 3.35 -39.67
C VAL A 564 31.61 3.22 -41.04
N SER A 565 32.24 3.80 -42.07
CA SER A 565 31.84 3.58 -43.45
C SER A 565 32.22 2.16 -43.89
N ASN A 566 31.29 1.48 -44.57
CA ASN A 566 31.55 0.19 -45.23
C ASN A 566 31.81 0.35 -46.74
N PHE A 567 31.95 1.59 -47.22
CA PHE A 567 32.03 1.91 -48.64
C PHE A 567 33.10 2.98 -48.89
N ASN A 568 33.77 2.88 -50.04
CA ASN A 568 34.57 3.96 -50.59
C ASN A 568 33.68 4.82 -51.48
N GLY A 569 33.65 6.14 -51.29
CA GLY A 569 32.86 7.03 -52.15
C GLY A 569 32.71 8.44 -51.59
N LYS A 570 31.74 9.19 -52.12
CA LYS A 570 31.43 10.55 -51.65
C LYS A 570 30.09 10.59 -50.92
N VAL A 571 30.05 11.30 -49.81
CA VAL A 571 28.80 11.56 -49.08
C VAL A 571 27.87 12.41 -49.94
N VAL A 572 26.69 11.89 -50.29
CA VAL A 572 25.68 12.59 -51.10
C VAL A 572 24.47 13.05 -50.28
N ALA A 573 24.28 12.49 -49.09
CA ALA A 573 23.26 12.93 -48.14
C ALA A 573 23.64 12.58 -46.70
N VAL A 574 23.26 13.46 -45.78
CA VAL A 574 23.25 13.21 -44.33
C VAL A 574 21.79 13.12 -43.90
N CYS A 575 21.43 12.03 -43.23
CA CYS A 575 20.03 11.65 -43.00
C CYS A 575 19.54 11.89 -41.56
N ALA A 576 20.39 12.44 -40.69
CA ALA A 576 20.04 12.70 -39.29
C ALA A 576 20.65 14.01 -38.77
N ASP A 577 19.99 14.59 -37.77
CA ASP A 577 20.48 15.77 -37.05
C ASP A 577 21.35 15.38 -35.85
N GLN A 578 22.26 16.28 -35.45
CA GLN A 578 23.07 16.10 -34.24
C GLN A 578 22.17 15.85 -33.01
N GLY A 579 22.43 14.78 -32.26
CA GLY A 579 21.66 14.43 -31.06
C GLY A 579 20.31 13.79 -31.32
N GLN A 580 19.97 13.47 -32.58
CA GLN A 580 18.76 12.73 -32.92
C GLN A 580 18.81 11.29 -32.36
N LEU A 581 17.66 10.79 -31.91
CA LEU A 581 17.48 9.36 -31.61
C LEU A 581 17.23 8.62 -32.93
N ILE A 582 18.06 7.63 -33.22
CA ILE A 582 18.02 6.85 -34.45
C ILE A 582 17.82 5.37 -34.08
N GLU A 583 16.92 4.70 -34.79
CA GLU A 583 16.67 3.28 -34.58
C GLU A 583 17.66 2.41 -35.37
N LYS A 584 17.87 1.17 -34.90
CA LYS A 584 18.68 0.19 -35.63
C LYS A 584 18.04 -0.07 -37.00
N GLY A 585 18.84 0.02 -38.06
CA GLY A 585 18.39 -0.22 -39.42
C GLY A 585 18.04 1.04 -40.21
N GLU A 586 18.07 2.22 -39.59
CA GLU A 586 17.90 3.49 -40.31
C GLU A 586 19.19 3.92 -41.02
N ALA A 587 19.06 4.60 -42.16
CA ALA A 587 20.19 5.13 -42.91
C ALA A 587 20.68 6.43 -42.28
N LEU A 588 21.99 6.53 -42.11
CA LEU A 588 22.64 7.66 -41.47
C LEU A 588 23.28 8.63 -42.47
N ILE A 589 24.00 8.07 -43.44
CA ILE A 589 24.65 8.78 -44.54
C ILE A 589 24.42 7.97 -45.82
N MET A 590 24.26 8.65 -46.96
CA MET A 590 24.29 8.03 -48.29
C MET A 590 25.65 8.30 -48.94
N VAL A 591 26.31 7.26 -49.47
CA VAL A 591 27.63 7.33 -50.12
C VAL A 591 27.54 6.82 -51.56
N GLU A 592 27.85 7.65 -52.54
CA GLU A 592 27.87 7.30 -53.98
C GLU A 592 29.30 7.16 -54.52
#